data_AF-A0A0Q6RXS1-F1
#
_entry.id   AF-A0A0Q6RXS1-F1
#
_cell.length_a   1.000
_cell.length_b   1.000
_cell.length_c   1.000
_cell.angle_alpha   90.00
_cell.angle_beta   90.00
_cell.angle_gamma   90.00
#
_symmetry.space_group_name_H-M   'P 1'
#
loop_
_entity.id
_entity.type
_entity.pdbx_description
1 polymer ?
#
loop_
_entity_poly.entity_id
_entity_poly.type
_entity_poly.pdbx_seq_one_letter_code
_entity_poly.pdbx_strand_id
1 'polypeptide(L)'
;MKTTATVTAAVLCLSCAGALASEPTEKDAIAMAERGAAMVKTKGKEEVMKRISAKDPEFVQGSLYIDMRDVKTGIVLAHPYNPSIVGKDLTDVPDANGKKYRREIIELAAAKGKGWVDYQYKNPTSGKIEPKTTYILLVNGVVLEAGLYKK
;
A
#
# COMPACT_ATOMS: atom_id res chain seq x y z
N MET A 1 52.40 -38.08 35.17
CA MET A 1 52.62 -37.60 33.78
C MET A 1 51.26 -37.65 33.08
N LYS A 2 50.83 -36.54 32.44
CA LYS A 2 49.71 -36.31 31.47
C LYS A 2 48.70 -37.48 31.29
N THR A 3 47.37 -37.34 31.21
CA THR A 3 46.46 -36.32 30.61
C THR A 3 45.02 -36.70 31.07
N THR A 4 43.90 -35.96 30.95
CA THR A 4 43.48 -34.71 30.30
C THR A 4 42.35 -34.07 31.13
N ALA A 5 42.03 -32.78 30.93
CA ALA A 5 40.77 -32.18 31.40
C ALA A 5 39.79 -31.98 30.23
N THR A 6 38.55 -32.46 30.37
CA THR A 6 37.51 -32.29 29.33
C THR A 6 36.78 -30.97 29.53
N VAL A 7 37.02 -30.00 28.65
CA VAL A 7 36.30 -28.72 28.64
C VAL A 7 34.94 -28.92 27.96
N THR A 8 33.85 -28.72 28.70
CA THR A 8 32.50 -28.70 28.13
C THR A 8 32.26 -27.37 27.44
N ALA A 9 32.27 -27.36 26.11
CA ALA A 9 31.92 -26.19 25.32
C ALA A 9 30.39 -26.01 25.28
N ALA A 10 29.89 -24.99 25.98
CA ALA A 10 28.49 -24.59 25.90
C ALA A 10 28.25 -23.84 24.57
N VAL A 11 27.69 -24.53 23.58
CA VAL A 11 27.25 -23.90 22.33
C VAL A 11 25.97 -23.12 22.61
N LEU A 12 26.11 -21.80 22.81
CA LEU A 12 24.98 -20.89 22.89
C LEU A 12 24.41 -20.68 21.49
N CYS A 13 23.53 -21.58 21.05
CA CYS A 13 22.75 -21.39 19.83
C CYS A 13 21.84 -20.17 19.98
N LEU A 14 22.34 -19.01 19.54
CA LEU A 14 21.55 -17.79 19.44
C LEU A 14 20.57 -17.96 18.27
N SER A 15 19.40 -18.54 18.56
CA SER A 15 18.32 -18.67 17.60
C SER A 15 17.79 -17.30 17.23
N CYS A 16 18.26 -16.77 16.10
CA CYS A 16 17.63 -15.67 15.40
C CYS A 16 16.25 -16.13 14.91
N ALA A 17 15.27 -16.16 15.81
CA ALA A 17 13.87 -16.18 15.47
C ALA A 17 13.58 -14.88 14.71
N GLY A 18 13.67 -14.94 13.39
CA GLY A 18 13.27 -13.84 12.52
C GLY A 18 11.82 -13.50 12.86
N ALA A 19 11.61 -12.29 13.40
CA ALA A 19 10.28 -11.81 13.68
C ALA A 19 9.49 -11.81 12.37
N LEU A 20 8.55 -12.74 12.23
CA LEU A 20 7.61 -12.74 11.13
C LEU A 20 6.88 -11.39 11.20
N ALA A 21 7.13 -10.54 10.21
CA ALA A 21 6.47 -9.25 10.14
C ALA A 21 4.96 -9.49 10.14
N SER A 22 4.27 -8.94 11.15
CA SER A 22 2.83 -9.03 11.26
C SER A 22 2.19 -8.48 9.99
N GLU A 23 1.20 -9.20 9.44
CA GLU A 23 0.47 -8.76 8.26
C GLU A 23 -0.14 -7.36 8.49
N PRO A 24 -0.10 -6.45 7.50
CA PRO A 24 -0.61 -5.09 7.68
C PRO A 24 -2.12 -5.08 7.97
N THR A 25 -2.54 -4.23 8.89
CA THR A 25 -3.93 -4.12 9.36
C THR A 25 -4.65 -2.93 8.73
N GLU A 26 -5.98 -2.87 8.89
CA GLU A 26 -6.78 -1.70 8.50
C GLU A 26 -6.27 -0.39 9.12
N LYS A 27 -5.79 -0.46 10.37
CA LYS A 27 -5.19 0.68 11.08
C LYS A 27 -3.91 1.17 10.40
N ASP A 28 -3.09 0.26 9.86
CA ASP A 28 -1.84 0.61 9.19
C ASP A 28 -2.10 1.27 7.83
N ALA A 29 -3.13 0.81 7.10
CA ALA A 29 -3.58 1.46 5.87
C ALA A 29 -4.16 2.86 6.11
N ILE A 30 -5.00 3.04 7.14
CA ILE A 30 -5.49 4.37 7.55
C ILE A 30 -4.31 5.28 7.90
N ALA A 31 -3.38 4.81 8.75
CA ALA A 31 -2.22 5.60 9.16
C ALA A 31 -1.30 5.96 7.98
N MET A 32 -1.15 5.09 6.98
CA MET A 32 -0.37 5.38 5.77
C MET A 32 -1.04 6.45 4.90
N ALA A 33 -2.36 6.37 4.70
CA ALA A 33 -3.12 7.40 4.00
C ALA A 33 -3.07 8.75 4.73
N GLU A 34 -3.17 8.76 6.06
CA GLU A 34 -3.11 9.97 6.88
C GLU A 34 -1.72 10.63 6.86
N ARG A 35 -0.62 9.85 6.89
CA ARG A 35 0.74 10.36 6.66
C ARG A 35 0.87 10.99 5.27
N GLY A 36 0.39 10.30 4.24
CA GLY A 36 0.37 10.82 2.87
C GLY A 36 -0.41 12.14 2.79
N ALA A 37 -1.57 12.24 3.43
CA ALA A 37 -2.39 13.45 3.44
C ALA A 37 -1.76 14.62 4.21
N ALA A 38 -1.07 14.34 5.33
CA ALA A 38 -0.27 15.34 6.03
C ALA A 38 0.89 15.85 5.16
N MET A 39 1.53 14.97 4.39
CA MET A 39 2.59 15.34 3.45
C MET A 39 2.05 16.14 2.25
N VAL A 40 0.90 15.76 1.66
CA VAL A 40 0.24 16.56 0.60
C VAL A 40 -0.05 17.98 1.08
N LYS A 41 -0.53 18.14 2.33
CA LYS A 41 -0.82 19.46 2.93
C LYS A 41 0.41 20.33 3.19
N THR A 42 1.58 19.72 3.43
CA THR A 42 2.80 20.44 3.87
C THR A 42 3.89 20.54 2.81
N LYS A 43 3.89 19.65 1.80
CA LYS A 43 4.90 19.57 0.73
C LYS A 43 4.31 19.59 -0.70
N GLY A 44 2.99 19.55 -0.83
CA GLY A 44 2.30 19.44 -2.13
C GLY A 44 2.16 17.99 -2.60
N LYS A 45 1.28 17.76 -3.59
CA LYS A 45 1.01 16.42 -4.11
C LYS A 45 2.18 15.87 -4.93
N GLU A 46 2.94 16.76 -5.58
CA GLU A 46 4.06 16.43 -6.46
C GLU A 46 5.22 15.75 -5.71
N GLU A 47 5.47 16.13 -4.45
CA GLU A 47 6.45 15.45 -3.59
C GLU A 47 5.98 14.04 -3.22
N VAL A 48 4.71 13.88 -2.85
CA VAL A 48 4.14 12.58 -2.50
C VAL A 48 4.10 11.66 -3.73
N MET A 49 3.74 12.17 -4.92
CA MET A 49 3.81 11.44 -6.19
C MET A 49 5.21 10.90 -6.48
N LYS A 50 6.26 11.70 -6.25
CA LYS A 50 7.66 11.27 -6.41
C LYS A 50 8.00 10.13 -5.46
N ARG A 51 7.65 10.24 -4.18
CA ARG A 51 7.92 9.22 -3.14
C ARG A 51 7.19 7.91 -3.40
N ILE A 52 5.91 7.97 -3.77
CA ILE A 52 5.15 6.79 -4.23
C ILE A 52 5.86 6.13 -5.41
N SER A 53 6.25 6.90 -6.43
CA SER A 53 6.91 6.37 -7.63
C SER A 53 8.31 5.80 -7.33
N ALA A 54 9.04 6.38 -6.37
CA ALA A 54 10.33 5.91 -5.89
C ALA A 54 10.23 4.70 -4.94
N LYS A 55 9.02 4.24 -4.58
CA LYS A 55 8.75 3.20 -3.58
C LYS A 55 9.35 3.51 -2.21
N ASP A 56 9.18 4.75 -1.76
CA ASP A 56 9.55 5.20 -0.41
C ASP A 56 8.92 4.27 0.66
N PRO A 57 9.69 3.71 1.60
CA PRO A 57 9.18 2.80 2.63
C PRO A 57 8.17 3.44 3.59
N GLU A 58 8.02 4.76 3.62
CA GLU A 58 6.89 5.42 4.32
C GLU A 58 5.52 5.06 3.70
N PHE A 59 5.52 4.76 2.39
CA PHE A 59 4.36 4.60 1.52
C PHE A 59 4.27 3.24 0.80
N VAL A 60 5.28 2.38 0.95
CA VAL A 60 5.34 1.04 0.35
C VAL A 60 5.96 0.06 1.36
N GLN A 61 5.12 -0.84 1.90
CA GLN A 61 5.46 -1.79 2.96
C GLN A 61 4.92 -3.18 2.58
N GLY A 62 5.69 -3.91 1.76
CA GLY A 62 5.30 -5.22 1.26
C GLY A 62 4.09 -5.14 0.33
N SER A 63 2.96 -5.69 0.76
CA SER A 63 1.69 -5.63 0.01
C SER A 63 0.83 -4.40 0.37
N LEU A 64 1.13 -3.71 1.49
CA LEU A 64 0.51 -2.43 1.85
C LEU A 64 1.24 -1.29 1.13
N TYR A 65 0.50 -0.52 0.33
CA TYR A 65 1.02 0.68 -0.32
C TYR A 65 -0.09 1.71 -0.54
N ILE A 66 0.29 2.96 -0.73
CA ILE A 66 -0.58 3.98 -1.32
C ILE A 66 -0.34 4.13 -2.83
N ASP A 67 -1.43 4.35 -3.57
CA ASP A 67 -1.41 5.01 -4.87
C ASP A 67 -2.19 6.34 -4.81
N MET A 68 -2.14 7.13 -5.88
CA MET A 68 -2.76 8.48 -5.92
C MET A 68 -3.54 8.70 -7.22
N ARG A 69 -4.73 9.28 -7.09
CA ARG A 69 -5.65 9.66 -8.18
C ARG A 69 -6.06 11.12 -8.09
N ASP A 70 -6.27 11.78 -9.22
CA ASP A 70 -6.95 13.07 -9.27
C ASP A 70 -8.47 12.90 -9.14
N VAL A 71 -9.10 13.58 -8.17
CA VAL A 71 -10.53 13.35 -7.84
C VAL A 71 -11.49 13.86 -8.93
N LYS A 72 -11.07 14.82 -9.77
CA LYS A 72 -11.92 15.43 -10.79
C LYS A 72 -11.93 14.65 -12.10
N THR A 73 -10.76 14.11 -12.47
CA THR A 73 -10.53 13.44 -13.76
C THR A 73 -10.48 11.92 -13.65
N GLY A 74 -10.33 11.37 -12.44
CA GLY A 74 -10.12 9.94 -12.24
C GLY A 74 -8.76 9.40 -12.68
N ILE A 75 -7.88 10.28 -13.21
CA ILE A 75 -6.56 9.92 -13.72
C ILE A 75 -5.64 9.46 -12.58
N VAL A 76 -4.93 8.35 -12.81
CA VAL A 76 -3.88 7.88 -11.89
C VAL A 76 -2.68 8.82 -11.96
N LEU A 77 -2.30 9.41 -10.83
CA LEU A 77 -1.18 10.34 -10.72
C LEU A 77 0.13 9.64 -10.33
N ALA A 78 0.07 8.64 -9.46
CA ALA A 78 1.23 7.83 -9.07
C ALA A 78 0.78 6.43 -8.64
N HIS A 79 1.55 5.39 -8.98
CA HIS A 79 1.31 4.02 -8.53
C HIS A 79 2.63 3.24 -8.43
N PRO A 80 3.00 2.67 -7.27
CA PRO A 80 4.37 2.17 -7.02
C PRO A 80 4.70 0.90 -7.81
N TYR A 81 3.72 0.01 -8.00
CA TYR A 81 3.92 -1.30 -8.68
C TYR A 81 3.45 -1.37 -10.13
N ASN A 82 2.76 -0.35 -10.65
CA ASN A 82 2.17 -0.36 -11.98
C ASN A 82 2.31 1.02 -12.63
N PRO A 83 3.52 1.44 -13.02
CA PRO A 83 3.74 2.73 -13.67
C PRO A 83 3.00 2.82 -15.03
N SER A 84 2.63 1.69 -15.64
CA SER A 84 1.97 1.65 -16.96
C SER A 84 0.56 2.24 -16.98
N ILE A 85 -0.05 2.48 -15.82
CA ILE A 85 -1.38 3.11 -15.70
C ILE A 85 -1.34 4.59 -15.29
N VAL A 86 -0.17 5.13 -14.95
CA VAL A 86 -0.02 6.56 -14.63
C VAL A 86 -0.35 7.40 -15.86
N GLY A 87 -1.07 8.51 -15.66
CA GLY A 87 -1.54 9.39 -16.73
C GLY A 87 -2.77 8.89 -17.49
N LYS A 88 -3.34 7.73 -17.13
CA LYS A 88 -4.55 7.18 -17.77
C LYS A 88 -5.79 7.39 -16.90
N ASP A 89 -6.89 7.77 -17.54
CA ASP A 89 -8.22 7.54 -17.00
C ASP A 89 -8.60 6.06 -17.21
N LEU A 90 -8.99 5.41 -16.12
CA LEU A 90 -9.42 4.00 -16.08
C LEU A 90 -10.73 3.87 -15.29
N THR A 91 -11.47 4.97 -15.10
CA THR A 91 -12.64 5.07 -14.20
C THR A 91 -13.70 4.01 -14.51
N ASP A 92 -13.98 3.76 -15.79
CA ASP A 92 -14.95 2.78 -16.25
C ASP A 92 -14.36 1.40 -16.60
N VAL A 93 -13.04 1.20 -16.43
CA VAL A 93 -12.41 -0.11 -16.66
C VAL A 93 -12.67 -1.02 -15.45
N PRO A 94 -13.38 -2.14 -15.61
CA PRO A 94 -13.72 -3.02 -14.51
C PRO A 94 -12.51 -3.79 -13.97
N ASP A 95 -12.65 -4.35 -12.78
CA ASP A 95 -11.79 -5.41 -12.27
C ASP A 95 -12.13 -6.78 -12.87
N ALA A 96 -11.44 -7.83 -12.41
CA ALA A 96 -11.64 -9.21 -12.88
C ALA A 96 -13.05 -9.78 -12.60
N ASN A 97 -13.82 -9.17 -11.69
CA ASN A 97 -15.20 -9.55 -11.36
C ASN A 97 -16.24 -8.64 -12.05
N GLY A 98 -15.82 -7.74 -12.96
CA GLY A 98 -16.70 -6.80 -13.63
C GLY A 98 -16.99 -5.51 -12.85
N LYS A 99 -16.42 -5.33 -11.64
CA LYS A 99 -16.70 -4.16 -10.79
C LYS A 99 -15.91 -2.94 -11.26
N LYS A 100 -16.61 -1.84 -11.56
CA LYS A 100 -16.01 -0.51 -11.86
C LYS A 100 -15.52 0.19 -10.59
N TYR A 101 -14.58 -0.42 -9.88
CA TYR A 101 -14.18 0.02 -8.54
C TYR A 101 -13.58 1.44 -8.49
N ARG A 102 -12.92 1.90 -9.56
CA ARG A 102 -12.34 3.26 -9.62
C ARG A 102 -13.42 4.35 -9.65
N ARG A 103 -14.54 4.07 -10.30
CA ARG A 103 -15.76 4.91 -10.26
C ARG A 103 -16.30 5.01 -8.83
N GLU A 104 -16.44 3.89 -8.14
CA GLU A 104 -16.85 3.84 -6.72
C GLU A 104 -15.90 4.61 -5.80
N ILE A 105 -14.57 4.54 -6.04
CA ILE A 105 -13.57 5.32 -5.30
C ILE A 105 -13.76 6.83 -5.50
N ILE A 106 -13.97 7.29 -6.73
CA ILE A 106 -14.16 8.72 -7.05
C ILE A 106 -15.48 9.22 -6.45
N GLU A 107 -16.56 8.44 -6.59
CA GLU A 107 -17.88 8.78 -6.06
C GLU A 107 -17.87 8.82 -4.51
N LEU A 108 -17.20 7.86 -3.86
CA LEU A 108 -17.03 7.84 -2.40
C LEU A 108 -16.14 8.99 -1.90
N ALA A 109 -15.05 9.30 -2.61
CA ALA A 109 -14.20 10.45 -2.31
C ALA A 109 -14.98 11.76 -2.42
N ALA A 110 -15.75 11.95 -3.49
CA ALA A 110 -16.57 13.15 -3.69
C ALA A 110 -17.69 13.29 -2.64
N ALA A 111 -18.35 12.18 -2.27
CA ALA A 111 -19.49 12.20 -1.35
C ALA A 111 -19.11 12.25 0.14
N LYS A 112 -18.02 11.60 0.55
CA LYS A 112 -17.65 11.43 1.98
C LYS A 112 -16.22 11.81 2.32
N GLY A 113 -15.36 12.06 1.33
CA GLY A 113 -13.94 12.34 1.51
C GLY A 113 -13.09 11.14 1.98
N LYS A 114 -13.70 10.07 2.49
CA LYS A 114 -13.00 8.84 2.91
C LYS A 114 -13.93 7.64 3.02
N GLY A 115 -13.33 6.45 3.07
CA GLY A 115 -14.02 5.17 3.31
C GLY A 115 -13.24 3.99 2.74
N TRP A 116 -13.88 2.83 2.65
CA TRP A 116 -13.29 1.59 2.14
C TRP A 116 -13.96 1.16 0.84
N VAL A 117 -13.16 0.66 -0.12
CA VAL A 117 -13.64 0.05 -1.37
C VAL A 117 -12.97 -1.31 -1.57
N ASP A 118 -13.80 -2.34 -1.79
CA ASP A 118 -13.39 -3.71 -2.10
C ASP A 118 -13.38 -3.98 -3.61
N TYR A 119 -12.36 -4.65 -4.13
CA TYR A 119 -12.21 -5.00 -5.56
C TYR A 119 -11.17 -6.11 -5.79
N GLN A 120 -11.06 -6.62 -7.01
CA GLN A 120 -10.00 -7.55 -7.42
C GLN A 120 -8.79 -6.79 -7.99
N TYR A 121 -7.57 -7.11 -7.55
CA TYR A 121 -6.36 -6.50 -8.10
C TYR A 121 -5.16 -7.43 -8.11
N LYS A 122 -4.17 -7.12 -8.96
CA LYS A 122 -2.91 -7.88 -8.96
C LYS A 122 -2.14 -7.60 -7.66
N ASN A 123 -1.84 -8.63 -6.90
CA ASN A 123 -0.96 -8.53 -5.73
C ASN A 123 0.50 -8.42 -6.20
N PRO A 124 1.26 -7.38 -5.79
CA PRO A 124 2.65 -7.22 -6.22
C PRO A 124 3.58 -8.30 -5.64
N THR A 125 3.21 -8.96 -4.54
CA THR A 125 4.01 -9.99 -3.87
C THR A 125 3.74 -11.38 -4.45
N SER A 126 2.48 -11.76 -4.70
CA SER A 126 2.14 -13.09 -5.24
C SER A 126 2.06 -13.14 -6.77
N GLY A 127 1.90 -11.99 -7.43
CA GLY A 127 1.66 -11.87 -8.86
C GLY A 127 0.26 -12.26 -9.33
N LYS A 128 -0.62 -12.75 -8.45
CA LYS A 128 -1.98 -13.21 -8.77
C LYS A 128 -2.99 -12.07 -8.69
N ILE A 129 -4.17 -12.26 -9.28
CA ILE A 129 -5.35 -11.43 -9.00
C ILE A 129 -5.98 -11.94 -7.70
N GLU A 130 -6.12 -11.06 -6.72
CA GLU A 130 -6.59 -11.38 -5.37
C GLU A 130 -7.54 -10.28 -4.86
N PRO A 131 -8.45 -10.60 -3.90
CA PRO A 131 -9.32 -9.60 -3.32
C PRO A 131 -8.51 -8.56 -2.53
N LYS A 132 -8.76 -7.29 -2.81
CA LYS A 132 -8.12 -6.13 -2.19
C LYS A 132 -9.21 -5.26 -1.54
N THR A 133 -8.96 -4.79 -0.33
CA THR A 133 -9.69 -3.66 0.26
C THR A 133 -8.79 -2.44 0.29
N THR A 134 -9.33 -1.25 0.06
CA THR A 134 -8.53 -0.03 0.00
C THR A 134 -9.22 1.10 0.75
N TYR A 135 -8.51 1.67 1.72
CA TYR A 135 -8.93 2.89 2.39
C TYR A 135 -8.60 4.08 1.50
N ILE A 136 -9.59 4.91 1.23
CA ILE A 136 -9.43 6.12 0.42
C ILE A 136 -9.49 7.35 1.31
N LEU A 137 -8.65 8.34 1.00
CA LEU A 137 -8.63 9.63 1.69
C LEU A 137 -8.41 10.79 0.71
N LEU A 138 -9.42 11.66 0.59
CA LEU A 138 -9.39 12.87 -0.21
C LEU A 138 -8.63 13.98 0.52
N VAL A 139 -7.68 14.60 -0.18
CA VAL A 139 -6.88 15.73 0.30
C VAL A 139 -6.49 16.63 -0.87
N ASN A 140 -6.78 17.94 -0.77
CA ASN A 140 -6.37 18.95 -1.75
C ASN A 140 -6.63 18.58 -3.24
N GLY A 141 -7.74 17.89 -3.52
CA GLY A 141 -8.12 17.46 -4.88
C GLY A 141 -7.53 16.13 -5.36
N VAL A 142 -6.72 15.44 -4.56
CA VAL A 142 -6.25 14.08 -4.85
C VAL A 142 -6.81 13.06 -3.85
N VAL A 143 -7.05 11.85 -4.32
CA VAL A 143 -7.41 10.70 -3.50
C VAL A 143 -6.15 9.87 -3.28
N LEU A 144 -5.83 9.59 -2.03
CA LEU A 144 -4.83 8.60 -1.64
C LEU A 144 -5.53 7.26 -1.40
N GLU A 145 -5.03 6.19 -2.01
CA GLU A 145 -5.65 4.86 -2.00
C GLU A 145 -4.71 3.86 -1.28
N ALA A 146 -4.90 3.63 0.03
CA ALA A 146 -4.07 2.72 0.86
C ALA A 146 -4.64 1.28 0.89
N GLY A 147 -3.95 0.34 0.26
CA GLY A 147 -4.48 -0.99 -0.05
C GLY A 147 -4.00 -2.15 0.84
N LEU A 148 -4.90 -3.10 1.12
CA LEU A 148 -4.63 -4.38 1.79
C LEU A 148 -5.21 -5.53 0.98
N TYR A 149 -4.51 -6.66 0.90
CA TYR A 149 -5.01 -7.87 0.24
C TYR A 149 -5.63 -8.81 1.27
N LYS A 150 -6.83 -9.31 1.00
CA LYS A 150 -7.54 -10.26 1.86
C LYS A 150 -6.98 -11.66 1.59
N LYS A 151 -6.78 -12.44 2.65
CA LYS A 151 -6.35 -13.84 2.61
C LYS A 151 -7.54 -14.78 2.74
#